data_AF-A0A820NQA9-F1
#
_entry.id   AF-A0A820NQA9-F1
#
_cell.length_a   1.000
_cell.length_b   1.000
_cell.length_c   1.000
_cell.angle_alpha   90.00
_cell.angle_beta   90.00
_cell.angle_gamma   90.00
#
_symmetry.space_group_name_H-M   'P 1'
#
loop_
_entity.id
_entity.type
_entity.pdbx_description
1 polymer ?
#
loop_
_entity_poly.entity_id
_entity_poly.type
_entity_poly.pdbx_seq_one_letter_code
_entity_poly.pdbx_strand_id
1 'polypeptide(L)'
;MEFNIQRSKTPGHLKLFYPPTDVFQMLHIDFWGPIRPLAQGNRYVLVLMDNLSKCVIGKAMPNNTAKAAVGFIVNKFIMIHGASERLIMNKANILTIR
;
A
#
# COMPACT_ATOMS: atom_id res chain seq x y z
N MET A 1 19.76 -1.90 22.45
CA MET A 1 19.23 -1.54 21.12
C MET A 1 20.44 -1.32 20.22
N GLU A 2 20.76 -2.30 19.39
CA GLU A 2 21.80 -2.16 18.38
C GLU A 2 21.10 -1.87 17.04
N PHE A 3 21.27 -0.65 16.54
CA PHE A 3 20.88 -0.34 15.17
C PHE A 3 21.99 -0.85 14.26
N ASN A 4 21.69 -1.85 13.43
CA ASN A 4 22.59 -2.29 12.36
C ASN A 4 22.58 -1.25 11.22
N ILE A 5 23.35 -0.18 11.39
CA ILE A 5 23.56 0.90 10.40
C ILE A 5 24.68 0.49 9.45
N GLN A 6 24.42 -0.48 8.59
CA GLN A 6 25.24 -0.73 7.40
C GLN A 6 24.32 -0.76 6.17
N ARG A 7 23.68 0.38 5.89
CA ARG A 7 23.13 0.68 4.56
C ARG A 7 24.07 1.62 3.81
N SER A 8 25.31 1.18 3.62
CA SER A 8 26.22 1.80 2.65
C SER A 8 25.80 1.34 1.24
N LYS A 9 24.77 1.97 0.67
CA LYS A 9 24.52 1.91 -0.77
C LYS A 9 24.95 3.24 -1.34
N THR A 10 25.76 3.22 -2.40
CA THR A 10 26.10 4.43 -3.15
C THR A 10 24.81 5.14 -3.53
N PRO A 11 24.63 6.44 -3.20
CA PRO A 11 23.43 7.18 -3.58
C PRO A 11 23.24 7.10 -5.10
N GLY A 12 22.21 6.38 -5.54
CA GLY A 12 21.79 6.36 -6.94
C GLY A 12 20.89 7.55 -7.25
N HIS A 13 20.82 7.93 -8.52
CA HIS A 13 19.84 8.93 -8.97
C HIS A 13 18.43 8.37 -8.81
N LEU A 14 17.53 9.13 -8.18
CA LEU A 14 16.12 8.78 -8.11
C LEU A 14 15.52 8.78 -9.52
N LYS A 15 14.86 7.69 -9.90
CA LYS A 15 14.14 7.62 -11.17
C LYS A 15 12.73 8.13 -10.97
N LEU A 16 12.44 9.32 -11.48
CA LEU A 16 11.09 9.87 -11.53
C LEU A 16 10.24 9.08 -12.53
N PHE A 17 8.95 8.92 -12.23
CA PHE A 17 7.95 8.43 -13.17
C PHE A 17 7.08 9.59 -13.64
N TYR A 18 6.51 9.48 -14.84
CA TYR A 18 5.57 10.48 -15.34
C TYR A 18 4.35 10.56 -14.40
N PRO A 19 3.97 11.78 -13.97
CA PRO A 19 2.80 11.94 -13.13
C PRO A 19 1.53 11.51 -13.88
N PRO A 20 0.54 10.92 -13.19
CA PRO A 20 -0.78 10.67 -13.76
C PRO A 20 -1.45 12.00 -14.15
N THR A 21 -2.28 11.95 -15.18
CA THR A 21 -3.12 13.05 -15.67
C THR A 21 -4.49 13.06 -15.02
N ASP A 22 -4.93 11.91 -14.50
CA ASP A 22 -6.29 11.72 -14.00
C ASP A 22 -6.31 11.14 -12.58
N VAL A 23 -7.40 11.46 -11.85
CA VAL A 23 -7.63 10.92 -10.50
C VAL A 23 -7.82 9.42 -10.60
N PHE A 24 -7.22 8.67 -9.68
CA PHE A 24 -7.26 7.21 -9.61
C PHE A 24 -6.57 6.49 -10.78
N GLN A 25 -5.87 7.19 -11.66
CA GLN A 25 -5.07 6.57 -12.72
C GLN A 25 -3.88 5.77 -12.14
N MET A 26 -3.29 6.26 -11.05
CA MET A 26 -2.16 5.62 -10.38
C MET A 26 -2.37 5.60 -8.86
N LEU A 27 -2.38 4.41 -8.28
CA LEU A 27 -2.46 4.22 -6.83
C LEU A 27 -1.16 3.67 -6.26
N HIS A 28 -0.85 4.12 -5.05
CA HIS A 28 0.12 3.49 -4.17
C HIS A 28 -0.61 2.64 -3.13
N ILE A 29 -0.21 1.38 -3.00
CA ILE A 29 -0.79 0.44 -2.03
C ILE A 29 0.30 0.02 -1.06
N ASP A 30 0.00 0.14 0.24
CA ASP A 30 0.90 -0.34 1.29
C ASP A 30 0.15 -0.88 2.50
N PHE A 31 0.84 -1.72 3.26
CA PHE A 31 0.42 -2.17 4.58
C PHE A 31 1.26 -1.48 5.64
N TRP A 32 0.57 -0.90 6.62
CA TRP A 32 1.20 -0.39 7.83
C TRP A 32 0.94 -1.35 9.00
N GLY A 33 1.99 -1.76 9.71
CA GLY A 33 1.91 -2.67 10.87
C GLY A 33 3.09 -3.64 10.98
N PRO A 34 3.08 -4.57 11.94
CA PRO A 34 2.01 -4.83 12.91
C PRO A 34 1.95 -3.81 14.04
N ILE A 35 0.74 -3.36 14.41
CA ILE A 35 0.48 -2.52 15.58
C ILE A 35 -0.15 -3.30 16.72
N ARG A 36 -0.05 -2.75 17.95
CA ARG A 36 -0.82 -3.27 19.09
C ARG A 36 -2.31 -3.20 18.74
N PRO A 37 -3.04 -4.34 18.78
CA PRO A 37 -4.42 -4.36 18.36
C PRO A 37 -5.29 -3.54 19.33
N LEU A 38 -6.04 -2.59 18.77
CA LEU A 38 -6.99 -1.75 19.51
C LEU A 38 -8.40 -2.35 19.55
N ALA A 39 -8.81 -3.08 18.51
CA ALA A 39 -10.12 -3.73 18.40
C ALA A 39 -10.08 -4.94 17.45
N GLN A 40 -10.84 -6.01 17.77
CA GLN A 40 -11.06 -7.20 16.92
C GLN A 40 -9.78 -7.90 16.40
N GLY A 41 -8.65 -7.69 17.06
CA GLY A 41 -7.36 -8.23 16.61
C GLY A 41 -6.80 -7.58 15.34
N ASN A 42 -7.30 -6.39 14.95
CA ASN A 42 -6.75 -5.64 13.83
C ASN A 42 -5.33 -5.15 14.16
N ARG A 43 -4.35 -5.63 13.39
CA ARG A 43 -2.92 -5.33 13.58
C ARG A 43 -2.30 -4.60 12.39
N TYR A 44 -3.03 -4.46 11.30
CA TYR A 44 -2.54 -3.85 10.08
C TYR A 44 -3.53 -2.81 9.57
N VAL A 45 -3.02 -1.81 8.84
CA VAL A 45 -3.83 -0.88 8.06
C VAL A 45 -3.40 -1.03 6.60
N LEU A 46 -4.34 -1.46 5.75
CA LEU A 46 -4.17 -1.38 4.30
C LEU A 46 -4.48 0.06 3.87
N VAL A 47 -3.55 0.67 3.14
CA VAL A 47 -3.64 2.04 2.66
C VAL A 47 -3.60 2.02 1.13
N LEU A 48 -4.58 2.67 0.50
CA LEU A 48 -4.56 3.03 -0.92
C LEU A 48 -4.46 4.55 -0.99
N MET A 49 -3.50 5.06 -1.74
CA MET A 49 -3.30 6.49 -1.96
C MET A 49 -3.31 6.79 -3.45
N ASP A 50 -4.19 7.70 -3.87
CA ASP A 50 -4.15 8.25 -5.22
C ASP A 50 -2.96 9.17 -5.40
N ASN A 51 -2.23 8.99 -6.50
CA ASN A 51 -1.02 9.75 -6.74
C ASN A 51 -1.31 11.21 -7.14
N LEU A 52 -2.44 11.48 -7.83
CA LEU A 52 -2.78 12.84 -8.28
C LEU A 52 -3.43 13.67 -7.16
N SER A 53 -4.61 13.26 -6.71
CA SER A 53 -5.44 13.97 -5.73
C SER A 53 -4.93 13.86 -4.30
N LYS A 54 -4.00 12.93 -4.04
CA LYS A 54 -3.55 12.55 -2.69
C LYS A 54 -4.66 12.03 -1.78
N CYS A 55 -5.80 11.61 -2.34
CA CYS A 55 -6.86 10.95 -1.60
C CYS A 55 -6.35 9.62 -1.02
N VAL A 56 -6.70 9.35 0.26
CA VAL A 56 -6.27 8.14 0.97
C VAL A 56 -7.48 7.36 1.46
N ILE A 57 -7.50 6.06 1.16
CA ILE A 57 -8.50 5.11 1.63
C ILE A 57 -7.80 4.07 2.50
N GLY A 58 -8.19 4.01 3.78
CA GLY A 58 -7.59 3.11 4.78
C GLY A 58 -8.55 2.04 5.28
N LYS A 59 -8.03 0.85 5.57
CA LYS A 59 -8.78 -0.24 6.22
C LYS A 59 -7.96 -0.95 7.28
N ALA A 60 -8.49 -0.99 8.50
CA ALA A 60 -7.97 -1.84 9.57
C ALA A 60 -8.23 -3.34 9.27
N MET A 61 -7.19 -4.16 9.44
CA MET A 61 -7.18 -5.58 9.10
C MET A 61 -6.44 -6.42 10.15
N PRO A 62 -6.87 -7.67 10.40
CA PRO A 62 -6.20 -8.57 11.36
C PRO A 62 -4.91 -9.20 10.80
N ASN A 63 -4.78 -9.27 9.47
CA ASN A 63 -3.63 -9.81 8.75
C ASN A 63 -3.31 -8.96 7.51
N ASN A 64 -2.12 -9.13 6.96
CA ASN A 64 -1.62 -8.48 5.74
C ASN A 64 -1.61 -9.43 4.53
N THR A 65 -2.57 -10.36 4.45
CA THR A 65 -2.58 -11.35 3.36
C THR A 65 -3.14 -10.77 2.05
N ALA A 66 -2.65 -11.28 0.92
CA ALA A 66 -3.10 -10.87 -0.42
C ALA A 66 -4.61 -11.04 -0.60
N LYS A 67 -5.14 -12.19 -0.16
CA LYS A 67 -6.57 -12.51 -0.24
C LYS A 67 -7.43 -11.48 0.48
N ALA A 68 -7.03 -11.08 1.68
CA ALA A 68 -7.77 -10.10 2.46
C ALA A 68 -7.70 -8.71 1.80
N ALA A 69 -6.53 -8.33 1.26
CA ALA A 69 -6.35 -7.06 0.57
C ALA A 69 -7.21 -6.96 -0.70
N VAL A 70 -7.23 -8.01 -1.53
CA VAL A 70 -8.02 -8.05 -2.77
C VAL A 70 -9.50 -7.86 -2.47
N GLY A 71 -10.03 -8.56 -1.45
CA GLY A 71 -11.43 -8.41 -1.05
C GLY A 71 -11.80 -6.98 -0.66
N PHE A 72 -10.88 -6.26 -0.02
CA PHE A 72 -11.09 -4.84 0.27
C PHE A 72 -11.00 -3.98 -1.00
N ILE A 73 -9.94 -4.12 -1.79
CA ILE A 73 -9.69 -3.31 -3.00
C ILE A 73 -10.86 -3.45 -3.98
N VAL A 74 -11.32 -4.67 -4.25
CA VAL A 74 -12.45 -4.88 -5.16
C VAL A 74 -13.70 -4.20 -4.61
N ASN A 75 -14.11 -4.53 -3.38
CA ASN A 75 -15.39 -4.09 -2.84
C ASN A 75 -15.46 -2.60 -2.48
N LYS A 76 -14.34 -1.99 -2.10
CA LYS A 76 -14.30 -0.61 -1.57
C LYS A 76 -13.66 0.39 -2.51
N PHE A 77 -12.87 -0.06 -3.47
CA PHE A 77 -12.26 0.83 -4.44
C PHE A 77 -12.83 0.59 -5.84
N ILE A 78 -12.62 -0.60 -6.41
CA ILE A 78 -12.96 -0.87 -7.82
C ILE A 78 -14.46 -0.72 -8.09
N MET A 79 -15.31 -1.23 -7.20
CA MET A 79 -16.77 -1.12 -7.34
C MET A 79 -17.31 0.31 -7.24
N ILE A 80 -16.55 1.25 -6.70
CA ILE A 80 -16.99 2.65 -6.48
C ILE A 80 -16.34 3.60 -7.49
N HIS A 81 -15.04 3.42 -7.74
CA HIS A 81 -14.20 4.35 -8.49
C HIS A 81 -13.73 3.80 -9.84
N GLY A 82 -13.98 2.52 -10.13
CA GLY A 82 -13.43 1.84 -11.31
C GLY A 82 -12.01 1.30 -11.09
N ALA A 83 -11.46 0.69 -12.13
CA ALA A 83 -10.12 0.13 -12.08
C ALA A 83 -9.07 1.19 -12.39
N SER A 84 -7.97 1.19 -11.64
CA SER A 84 -6.80 2.02 -11.92
C SER A 84 -5.93 1.42 -13.02
N GLU A 85 -5.26 2.28 -13.78
CA GLU A 85 -4.30 1.83 -14.80
C GLU A 85 -3.01 1.31 -14.18
N ARG A 86 -2.58 1.88 -13.05
CA ARG A 86 -1.30 1.54 -12.41
C ARG A 86 -1.45 1.37 -10.91
N LEU A 87 -0.91 0.26 -10.41
CA LEU A 87 -0.77 -0.02 -8.99
C LEU A 87 0.71 -0.13 -8.64
N ILE A 88 1.16 0.73 -7.73
CA ILE A 88 2.52 0.71 -7.17
C ILE A 88 2.45 0.09 -5.79
N MET A 89 3.22 -0.97 -5.57
CA MET A 89 3.23 -1.69 -4.29
C MET A 89 4.65 -1.99 -3.86
N ASN A 90 4.91 -1.86 -2.56
CA ASN A 90 6.19 -2.23 -1.97
C ASN A 90 6.31 -3.75 -1.85
N LYS A 91 7.38 -4.33 -2.43
CA LYS A 91 7.67 -5.77 -2.35
C LYS A 91 8.02 -6.25 -0.93
N ALA A 92 8.44 -5.35 -0.04
CA ALA A 92 8.86 -5.72 1.32
C ALA A 92 7.70 -6.11 2.25
N ASN A 93 6.47 -5.66 1.98
CA ASN A 93 5.31 -5.86 2.88
C ASN A 93 4.35 -6.99 2.43
N ILE A 94 4.77 -7.75 1.42
CA ILE A 94 4.31 -9.08 0.96
C ILE A 94 2.78 -9.27 0.89
N LEU A 95 2.26 -9.07 -0.33
CA LEU A 95 1.13 -9.82 -0.89
C LEU A 95 1.64 -10.87 -1.90
N THR A 96 2.67 -11.65 -1.55
CA THR A 96 3.08 -12.78 -2.40
C THR A 96 2.08 -13.91 -2.23
N ILE A 97 1.37 -14.25 -3.29
CA ILE A 97 0.61 -15.50 -3.39
C ILE A 97 1.66 -16.63 -3.29
N ARG A 98 1.62 -17.40 -2.21
CA ARG A 98 2.30 -18.69 -2.15
C ARG A 98 1.42 -19.76 -2.75
#